data_AF-A0A7V3ER70-F1
#
_entry.id   AF-A0A7V3ER70-F1
#
_cell.length_a   1.000
_cell.length_b   1.000
_cell.length_c   1.000
_cell.angle_alpha   90.00
_cell.angle_beta   90.00
_cell.angle_gamma   90.00
#
_symmetry.space_group_name_H-M   'P 1'
#
loop_
_entity.id
_entity.type
_entity.pdbx_description
1 polymer ?
#
loop_
_entity_poly.entity_id
_entity_poly.type
_entity_poly.pdbx_seq_one_letter_code
_entity_poly.pdbx_strand_id
1 'polypeptide(L)'
;MVAGAGSVVAVEIDPVAAGTLSGRFAGNPRFTLVHRDFLEFDFDSLRIPDGWILKIAGNIPYSITTPILERLYANPRWSRAVIMLQREVAQRMCARPGTAAYSRLTLWTNFYSTVELICVVSRSCFRPKPAVDSAVIRLEPNPAYAGYRERERLFSIIAAAFSQRRKTLANSLHSRLGIPKKDIENAVVKTGHKTTVRPEEISLGEFMNIVEILGV
;
A
#
# COMPACT_ATOMS: atom_id res chain seq x y z
N MET A 1 -5.80 -23.85 -3.48
CA MET A 1 -5.56 -22.68 -4.35
C MET A 1 -6.41 -22.78 -5.61
N VAL A 2 -6.12 -23.69 -6.55
CA VAL A 2 -6.88 -23.81 -7.82
C VAL A 2 -8.36 -24.21 -7.63
N ALA A 3 -8.69 -25.04 -6.64
CA ALA A 3 -10.07 -25.49 -6.41
C ALA A 3 -11.07 -24.38 -6.03
N GLY A 4 -10.58 -23.25 -5.50
CA GLY A 4 -11.42 -22.12 -5.06
C GLY A 4 -11.45 -20.93 -6.02
N ALA A 5 -10.86 -21.06 -7.22
CA ALA A 5 -10.79 -20.02 -8.23
C ALA A 5 -11.17 -20.58 -9.61
N GLY A 6 -11.66 -19.72 -10.51
CA GLY A 6 -11.90 -20.10 -11.90
C GLY A 6 -10.60 -20.44 -12.65
N SER A 7 -9.53 -19.68 -12.39
CA SER A 7 -8.17 -19.90 -12.87
C SER A 7 -7.16 -19.26 -11.92
N VAL A 8 -5.92 -19.73 -11.94
CA VAL A 8 -4.80 -19.23 -11.13
C VAL A 8 -3.61 -18.97 -12.03
N VAL A 9 -3.10 -17.75 -11.98
CA VAL A 9 -1.81 -17.37 -12.56
C VAL A 9 -0.82 -17.20 -11.41
N ALA A 10 0.21 -18.04 -11.35
CA ALA A 10 1.30 -17.92 -10.41
C ALA A 10 2.49 -17.22 -11.08
N VAL A 11 2.99 -16.16 -10.45
CA VAL A 11 4.21 -15.47 -10.87
C VAL A 11 5.30 -15.85 -9.88
N GLU A 12 6.36 -16.49 -10.36
CA GLU A 12 7.47 -16.97 -9.53
C GLU A 12 8.79 -16.62 -10.22
N ILE A 13 9.76 -16.11 -9.47
CA ILE A 13 11.08 -15.74 -9.98
C ILE A 13 12.11 -16.85 -9.75
N ASP A 14 11.96 -17.61 -8.66
CA ASP A 14 12.89 -18.67 -8.29
C ASP A 14 12.72 -19.89 -9.23
N PRO A 15 13.76 -20.29 -9.97
CA PRO A 15 13.68 -21.40 -10.93
C PRO A 15 13.36 -22.75 -10.27
N VAL A 16 13.80 -22.99 -9.04
CA VAL A 16 13.56 -24.23 -8.30
C VAL A 16 12.10 -24.29 -7.84
N ALA A 17 11.58 -23.19 -7.30
CA ALA A 17 10.18 -23.08 -6.93
C ALA A 17 9.27 -23.18 -8.17
N ALA A 18 9.62 -22.50 -9.26
CA ALA A 18 8.92 -22.56 -10.54
C ALA A 18 8.86 -24.01 -11.08
N GLY A 19 9.98 -24.73 -11.08
CA GLY A 19 10.01 -26.15 -11.46
C GLY A 19 9.10 -27.02 -10.58
N THR A 20 9.10 -26.77 -9.27
CA THR A 20 8.23 -27.47 -8.32
C THR A 20 6.75 -27.21 -8.61
N LEU A 21 6.37 -25.96 -8.88
CA LEU A 21 5.00 -25.57 -9.22
C LEU A 21 4.55 -26.19 -10.55
N SER A 22 5.43 -26.16 -11.57
CA SER A 22 5.17 -26.75 -12.88
C SER A 22 4.87 -28.25 -12.77
N GLY A 23 5.70 -29.00 -12.05
CA GLY A 23 5.48 -30.43 -11.83
C GLY A 23 4.22 -30.71 -11.01
N ARG A 24 3.99 -29.96 -9.93
CA ARG A 24 2.84 -30.16 -9.03
C ARG A 24 1.48 -29.92 -9.72
N PHE A 25 1.42 -28.97 -10.64
CA PHE A 25 0.19 -28.58 -11.34
C PHE A 25 0.17 -29.00 -12.81
N ALA A 26 1.07 -29.91 -13.21
CA ALA A 26 1.14 -30.44 -14.56
C ALA A 26 -0.24 -30.95 -15.03
N GLY A 27 -0.65 -30.56 -16.23
CA GLY A 27 -1.93 -30.95 -16.83
C GLY A 27 -3.18 -30.26 -16.24
N ASN A 28 -3.04 -29.34 -15.28
CA ASN A 28 -4.19 -28.57 -14.78
C ASN A 28 -4.48 -27.36 -15.68
N PRO A 29 -5.59 -27.34 -16.43
CA PRO A 29 -5.89 -26.26 -17.39
C PRO A 29 -6.24 -24.92 -16.70
N ARG A 30 -6.49 -24.93 -15.39
CA ARG A 30 -6.79 -23.74 -14.58
C ARG A 30 -5.57 -23.16 -13.88
N PHE A 31 -4.37 -23.67 -14.18
CA PHE A 31 -3.13 -23.18 -13.60
C PHE A 31 -2.16 -22.76 -14.69
N THR A 32 -1.71 -21.50 -14.62
CA THR A 32 -0.66 -20.96 -15.48
C THR A 32 0.50 -20.51 -14.61
N LEU A 33 1.70 -20.98 -14.91
CA LEU A 33 2.93 -20.51 -14.30
C LEU A 33 3.59 -19.47 -15.22
N VAL A 34 3.93 -18.32 -14.65
CA VAL A 34 4.74 -17.29 -15.30
C VAL A 34 6.05 -17.20 -14.52
N HIS A 35 7.13 -17.73 -15.11
CA HIS A 35 8.47 -17.64 -14.52
C HIS A 35 9.05 -16.24 -14.82
N ARG A 36 8.87 -15.29 -13.90
CA ARG A 36 9.27 -13.89 -14.05
C ARG A 36 9.31 -13.19 -12.69
N ASP A 37 10.07 -12.11 -12.59
CA ASP A 37 9.92 -11.16 -11.49
C ASP A 37 8.51 -10.53 -11.51
N PHE A 38 7.83 -10.53 -10.36
CA PHE A 38 6.54 -9.87 -10.20
C PHE A 38 6.62 -8.35 -10.47
N LEU A 39 7.74 -7.71 -10.16
CA LEU A 39 7.94 -6.28 -10.40
C LEU A 39 7.95 -5.94 -11.90
N GLU A 40 8.29 -6.92 -12.74
CA GLU A 40 8.30 -6.82 -14.20
C GLU A 40 7.07 -7.48 -14.86
N PHE A 41 6.19 -8.08 -14.05
CA PHE A 41 5.04 -8.81 -14.56
C PHE A 41 4.01 -7.87 -15.17
N ASP A 42 3.75 -8.01 -16.46
CA ASP A 42 2.76 -7.22 -17.19
C ASP A 42 1.33 -7.67 -16.88
N PHE A 43 0.59 -6.83 -16.14
CA PHE A 43 -0.82 -7.09 -15.82
C PHE A 43 -1.72 -7.06 -17.05
N ASP A 44 -1.33 -6.35 -18.11
CA ASP A 44 -2.14 -6.27 -19.33
C ASP A 44 -2.08 -7.53 -20.18
N SER A 45 -1.04 -8.36 -19.98
CA SER A 45 -0.97 -9.71 -20.54
C SER A 45 -2.04 -10.67 -19.98
N LEU A 46 -2.67 -10.34 -18.84
CA LEU A 46 -3.73 -11.16 -18.25
C LEU A 46 -5.03 -11.05 -19.05
N ARG A 47 -5.42 -12.17 -19.67
CA ARG A 47 -6.74 -12.35 -20.26
C ARG A 47 -7.73 -12.75 -19.16
N ILE A 48 -8.57 -11.81 -18.76
CA ILE A 48 -9.64 -12.01 -17.77
C ILE A 48 -10.95 -12.19 -18.55
N PRO A 49 -11.61 -13.36 -18.49
CA PRO A 49 -12.89 -13.56 -19.18
C PRO A 49 -13.98 -12.60 -18.67
N ASP A 50 -14.98 -12.34 -19.49
CA ASP A 50 -16.09 -11.48 -19.10
C ASP A 50 -16.81 -11.99 -17.84
N GLY A 51 -17.15 -11.07 -16.95
CA GLY A 51 -17.76 -11.38 -15.65
C GLY A 51 -16.79 -11.93 -14.60
N TRP A 52 -15.51 -12.18 -14.95
CA TRP A 52 -14.52 -12.61 -13.98
C TRP A 52 -13.89 -11.43 -13.28
N ILE A 53 -13.47 -11.68 -12.04
CA ILE A 53 -12.88 -10.67 -11.16
C ILE A 53 -11.48 -11.09 -10.80
N LEU A 54 -10.49 -10.23 -11.08
CA LEU A 54 -9.11 -10.47 -10.66
C LEU A 54 -8.97 -10.25 -9.15
N LYS A 55 -8.48 -11.28 -8.47
CA LYS A 55 -8.07 -11.23 -7.06
C LYS A 55 -6.59 -11.61 -6.98
N ILE A 56 -5.87 -10.94 -6.10
CA ILE A 56 -4.44 -11.17 -5.89
C ILE A 56 -4.26 -11.80 -4.51
N ALA A 57 -3.40 -12.82 -4.44
CA ALA A 57 -3.03 -13.45 -3.20
C ALA A 57 -1.55 -13.79 -3.23
N GLY A 58 -0.83 -13.52 -2.15
CA GLY A 58 0.60 -13.76 -2.12
C GLY A 58 1.23 -13.62 -0.75
N ASN A 59 2.24 -14.43 -0.49
CA ASN A 59 3.19 -14.18 0.58
C ASN A 59 4.36 -13.40 -0.01
N ILE A 60 4.48 -12.12 0.31
CA ILE A 60 5.43 -11.24 -0.38
C ILE A 60 6.76 -11.16 0.37
N PRO A 61 7.92 -11.11 -0.34
CA PRO A 61 9.21 -10.98 0.32
C PRO A 61 9.32 -9.62 1.03
N TYR A 62 9.85 -9.64 2.24
CA TYR A 62 9.83 -8.46 3.11
C TYR A 62 10.64 -7.29 2.57
N SER A 63 11.76 -7.56 1.89
CA SER A 63 12.69 -6.56 1.35
C SER A 63 12.12 -5.72 0.21
N ILE A 64 11.09 -6.22 -0.49
CA ILE A 64 10.51 -5.59 -1.68
C ILE A 64 9.02 -5.28 -1.53
N THR A 65 8.54 -5.13 -0.28
CA THR A 65 7.12 -4.86 0.00
C THR A 65 6.63 -3.58 -0.70
N THR A 66 7.37 -2.48 -0.60
CA THR A 66 6.99 -1.21 -1.22
C THR A 66 6.96 -1.30 -2.76
N PRO A 67 8.01 -1.79 -3.45
CA PRO A 67 7.95 -2.02 -4.90
C PRO A 67 6.79 -2.90 -5.36
N ILE A 68 6.45 -3.96 -4.60
CA ILE A 68 5.31 -4.82 -4.92
C ILE A 68 3.99 -4.05 -4.82
N LEU A 69 3.80 -3.25 -3.77
CA LEU A 69 2.61 -2.42 -3.61
C LEU A 69 2.52 -1.34 -4.71
N GLU A 70 3.64 -0.72 -5.08
CA GLU A 70 3.69 0.26 -6.18
C GLU A 70 3.28 -0.41 -7.51
N ARG A 71 3.82 -1.59 -7.80
CA ARG A 71 3.46 -2.36 -8.98
C ARG A 71 1.98 -2.75 -8.99
N LEU A 72 1.45 -3.14 -7.83
CA LEU A 72 0.05 -3.48 -7.63
C LEU A 72 -0.89 -2.29 -7.87
N TYR A 73 -0.56 -1.11 -7.32
CA TYR A 73 -1.39 0.10 -7.45
C TYR A 73 -1.26 0.77 -8.82
N ALA A 74 -0.17 0.53 -9.56
CA ALA A 74 -0.03 1.00 -10.94
C ALA A 74 -1.06 0.37 -11.89
N ASN A 75 -1.60 -0.81 -11.55
CA ASN A 75 -2.55 -1.55 -12.40
C ASN A 75 -3.77 -2.01 -11.58
N PRO A 76 -4.71 -1.12 -11.22
CA PRO A 76 -5.83 -1.41 -10.31
C PRO A 76 -6.96 -2.23 -10.97
N ARG A 77 -6.64 -3.18 -11.86
CA ARG A 77 -7.61 -4.11 -12.49
C ARG A 77 -8.10 -5.20 -11.52
N TRP A 78 -7.47 -5.31 -10.35
CA TRP A 78 -7.84 -6.23 -9.29
C TRP A 78 -8.90 -5.63 -8.38
N SER A 79 -9.80 -6.44 -7.83
CA SER A 79 -10.82 -5.97 -6.88
C SER A 79 -10.43 -6.17 -5.42
N ARG A 80 -9.53 -7.13 -5.17
CA ARG A 80 -9.04 -7.46 -3.83
C ARG A 80 -7.64 -8.06 -3.91
N ALA A 81 -6.77 -7.64 -3.01
CA ALA A 81 -5.52 -8.32 -2.74
C ALA A 81 -5.49 -8.83 -1.28
N VAL A 82 -5.06 -10.07 -1.07
CA VAL A 82 -4.83 -10.64 0.27
C VAL A 82 -3.38 -11.04 0.34
N ILE A 83 -2.58 -10.22 1.01
CA ILE A 83 -1.12 -10.38 1.03
C ILE A 83 -0.60 -10.54 2.45
N MET A 84 0.47 -11.31 2.57
CA MET A 84 1.18 -11.50 3.83
C MET A 84 2.51 -10.77 3.81
N LEU A 85 2.78 -10.00 4.86
CA LEU A 85 3.98 -9.19 5.03
C LEU A 85 4.37 -9.11 6.51
N GLN A 86 5.46 -8.40 6.82
CA GLN A 86 5.89 -8.24 8.22
C GLN A 86 4.80 -7.56 9.06
N ARG A 87 4.61 -8.04 10.30
CA ARG A 87 3.59 -7.50 11.20
C ARG A 87 3.71 -5.99 11.41
N GLU A 88 4.92 -5.46 11.57
CA GLU A 88 5.12 -4.01 11.76
C GLU A 88 4.65 -3.20 10.54
N VAL A 89 4.95 -3.67 9.33
CA VAL A 89 4.54 -3.00 8.10
C VAL A 89 3.02 -3.02 7.98
N ALA A 90 2.36 -4.14 8.27
CA ALA A 90 0.90 -4.24 8.29
C ALA A 90 0.28 -3.29 9.32
N GLN A 91 0.85 -3.21 10.52
CA GLN A 91 0.40 -2.28 11.57
C GLN A 91 0.51 -0.82 11.12
N ARG A 92 1.58 -0.46 10.41
CA ARG A 92 1.74 0.89 9.85
C ARG A 92 0.70 1.15 8.76
N MET A 93 0.44 0.21 7.86
CA MET A 93 -0.57 0.38 6.80
C MET A 93 -1.99 0.54 7.37
N CYS A 94 -2.33 -0.17 8.46
CA CYS A 94 -3.62 -0.10 9.13
C CYS A 94 -3.71 0.97 10.25
N ALA A 95 -2.66 1.78 10.44
CA ALA A 95 -2.59 2.72 11.55
C ALA A 95 -3.67 3.81 11.44
N ARG A 96 -4.17 4.30 12.58
CA ARG A 96 -5.08 5.45 12.63
C ARG A 96 -4.30 6.74 12.93
N PRO A 97 -4.78 7.92 12.51
CA PRO A 97 -4.19 9.19 12.94
C PRO A 97 -4.03 9.25 14.46
N GLY A 98 -2.95 9.89 14.93
CA GLY A 98 -2.58 10.02 16.34
C GLY A 98 -1.91 8.78 16.95
N THR A 99 -1.75 7.68 16.20
CA THR A 99 -1.07 6.48 16.70
C THR A 99 0.42 6.46 16.35
N ALA A 100 1.24 5.81 17.18
CA ALA A 100 2.70 5.73 16.95
C ALA A 100 3.09 5.04 15.62
N ALA A 101 2.24 4.14 15.12
CA ALA A 101 2.45 3.44 13.84
C ALA A 101 2.05 4.30 12.62
N TYR A 102 1.32 5.40 12.83
CA TYR A 102 0.86 6.27 11.74
C TYR A 102 2.04 6.92 11.03
N SER A 103 2.05 6.81 9.71
CA SER A 103 3.20 7.24 8.91
C SER A 103 2.79 7.57 7.48
N ARG A 104 3.76 8.08 6.70
CA ARG A 104 3.62 8.23 5.25
C ARG A 104 3.12 6.98 4.55
N LEU A 105 3.52 5.78 5.01
CA LEU A 105 3.05 4.52 4.44
C LEU A 105 1.53 4.37 4.59
N THR A 106 0.99 4.71 5.77
CA THR A 106 -0.45 4.66 6.06
C THR A 106 -1.25 5.53 5.09
N LEU A 107 -0.82 6.78 4.94
CA LEU A 107 -1.47 7.75 4.04
C LEU A 107 -1.39 7.30 2.58
N TRP A 108 -0.21 6.83 2.17
CA TRP A 108 0.02 6.34 0.82
C TRP A 108 -0.86 5.12 0.51
N THR A 109 -0.93 4.12 1.39
CA THR A 109 -1.78 2.94 1.14
C THR A 109 -3.27 3.27 1.18
N ASN A 110 -3.69 4.16 2.09
CA ASN A 110 -5.09 4.60 2.20
C ASN A 110 -5.56 5.44 1.00
N PHE A 111 -4.63 6.09 0.30
CA PHE A 111 -4.93 6.78 -0.94
C PHE A 111 -5.34 5.80 -2.04
N TYR A 112 -4.66 4.66 -2.15
CA TYR A 112 -4.94 3.70 -3.22
C TYR A 112 -5.95 2.62 -2.83
N SER A 113 -6.13 2.32 -1.55
CA SER A 113 -6.97 1.21 -1.10
C SER A 113 -7.45 1.35 0.33
N THR A 114 -8.54 0.68 0.69
CA THR A 114 -8.82 0.35 2.09
C THR A 114 -7.86 -0.76 2.53
N VAL A 115 -7.36 -0.69 3.77
CA VAL A 115 -6.43 -1.67 4.32
C VAL A 115 -7.01 -2.25 5.61
N GLU A 116 -7.12 -3.56 5.66
CA GLU A 116 -7.64 -4.28 6.82
C GLU A 116 -6.68 -5.38 7.28
N LEU A 117 -6.37 -5.41 8.57
CA LEU A 117 -5.61 -6.47 9.20
C LEU A 117 -6.52 -7.69 9.42
N ILE A 118 -6.25 -8.80 8.74
CA ILE A 118 -7.06 -10.01 8.82
C ILE A 118 -6.62 -10.88 9.99
N CYS A 119 -5.31 -11.16 10.09
CA CYS A 119 -4.74 -11.93 11.19
C CYS A 119 -3.22 -11.74 11.31
N VAL A 120 -2.68 -12.14 12.46
CA VAL A 120 -1.23 -12.25 12.69
C VAL A 120 -0.82 -13.71 12.48
N VAL A 121 0.32 -13.91 11.83
CA VAL A 121 0.88 -15.25 11.57
C VAL A 121 2.21 -15.35 12.31
N SER A 122 2.30 -16.33 13.22
CA SER A 122 3.53 -16.60 13.96
C SER A 122 4.66 -16.97 12.99
N ARG A 123 5.85 -16.43 13.24
CA ARG A 123 7.08 -16.82 12.54
C ARG A 123 7.33 -18.35 12.56
N SER A 124 6.80 -19.07 13.55
CA SER A 124 6.94 -20.53 13.66
C SER A 124 6.25 -21.30 12.52
N CYS A 125 5.37 -20.65 11.76
CA CYS A 125 4.69 -21.25 10.61
C CYS A 125 5.56 -21.34 9.34
N PHE A 126 6.81 -20.85 9.38
CA PHE A 126 7.68 -20.73 8.21
C PHE A 126 8.95 -21.57 8.33
N ARG A 127 9.50 -21.94 7.17
CA ARG A 127 10.81 -22.59 7.03
C ARG A 127 11.57 -21.94 5.86
N PRO A 128 12.76 -21.35 6.10
CA PRO A 128 13.33 -21.06 7.41
C PRO A 128 12.46 -20.08 8.22
N LYS A 129 12.62 -20.09 9.55
CA LYS A 129 11.88 -19.22 10.47
C LYS A 129 12.36 -17.76 10.33
N PRO A 130 11.50 -16.78 10.02
CA PRO A 130 11.89 -15.38 9.96
C PRO A 130 12.17 -14.80 11.36
N ALA A 131 12.85 -13.65 11.39
CA ALA A 131 13.20 -12.95 12.63
C ALA A 131 12.00 -12.27 13.32
N VAL A 132 10.91 -12.05 12.59
CA VAL A 132 9.72 -11.33 13.08
C VAL A 132 8.45 -12.06 12.65
N ASP A 133 7.34 -11.77 13.32
CA ASP A 133 6.04 -12.31 12.93
C ASP A 133 5.51 -11.63 11.68
N SER A 134 4.64 -12.33 10.96
CA SER A 134 3.95 -11.81 9.78
C SER A 134 2.52 -11.40 10.13
N ALA A 135 1.87 -10.72 9.20
CA ALA A 135 0.46 -10.42 9.24
C ALA A 135 -0.12 -10.56 7.83
N VAL A 136 -1.37 -11.02 7.76
CA VAL A 136 -2.16 -11.03 6.53
C VAL A 136 -3.04 -9.80 6.54
N ILE A 137 -2.99 -9.04 5.45
CA ILE A 137 -3.86 -7.90 5.21
C ILE A 137 -4.72 -8.11 3.98
N ARG A 138 -5.87 -7.45 3.97
CA ARG A 138 -6.74 -7.29 2.81
C ARG A 138 -6.65 -5.85 2.31
N LEU A 139 -6.46 -5.72 1.01
CA LEU A 139 -6.51 -4.48 0.26
C LEU A 139 -7.70 -4.53 -0.69
N GLU A 140 -8.48 -3.46 -0.74
CA GLU A 140 -9.52 -3.25 -1.76
C GLU A 140 -9.30 -1.86 -2.38
N PRO A 141 -9.23 -1.72 -3.72
CA PRO A 141 -8.93 -0.42 -4.33
C PRO A 141 -9.93 0.64 -3.89
N ASN A 142 -9.44 1.85 -3.67
CA ASN A 142 -10.27 2.97 -3.26
C ASN A 142 -10.63 3.83 -4.48
N PRO A 143 -11.85 3.72 -5.04
CA PRO A 143 -12.23 4.47 -6.23
C PRO A 143 -12.38 5.98 -5.97
N ALA A 144 -12.54 6.40 -4.71
CA ALA A 144 -12.80 7.80 -4.36
C ALA A 144 -11.68 8.76 -4.82
N TYR A 145 -10.44 8.27 -4.93
CA TYR A 145 -9.28 9.10 -5.24
C TYR A 145 -8.67 8.82 -6.62
N ALA A 146 -9.29 7.96 -7.43
CA ALA A 146 -8.77 7.60 -8.76
C ALA A 146 -8.60 8.81 -9.69
N GLY A 147 -9.41 9.86 -9.51
CA GLY A 147 -9.37 11.11 -10.29
C GLY A 147 -8.70 12.29 -9.58
N TYR A 148 -8.05 12.10 -8.43
CA TYR A 148 -7.46 13.20 -7.67
C TYR A 148 -6.25 13.80 -8.40
N ARG A 149 -6.40 15.03 -8.90
CA ARG A 149 -5.44 15.69 -9.82
C ARG A 149 -4.15 16.12 -9.14
N GLU A 150 -4.21 16.50 -7.87
CA GLU A 150 -3.08 17.06 -7.13
C GLU A 150 -2.24 15.99 -6.42
N ARG A 151 -2.33 14.74 -6.87
CA ARG A 151 -1.68 13.57 -6.25
C ARG A 151 -0.20 13.77 -5.97
N GLU A 152 0.55 14.29 -6.94
CA GLU A 152 1.99 14.51 -6.80
C GLU A 152 2.29 15.54 -5.70
N ARG A 153 1.52 16.63 -5.68
CA ARG A 153 1.65 17.68 -4.67
C ARG A 153 1.25 17.21 -3.28
N LEU A 154 0.16 16.43 -3.17
CA LEU A 154 -0.24 15.77 -1.92
C LEU A 154 0.89 14.91 -1.35
N PHE A 155 1.49 14.04 -2.17
CA PHE A 155 2.58 13.18 -1.68
C PHE A 155 3.87 13.94 -1.38
N SER A 156 4.14 15.05 -2.08
CA SER A 156 5.23 15.98 -1.73
C SER A 156 5.01 16.62 -0.36
N ILE A 157 3.80 17.13 -0.10
CA ILE A 157 3.41 17.71 1.19
C ILE A 157 3.48 16.65 2.31
N ILE A 158 2.95 15.45 2.10
CA ILE A 158 3.04 14.37 3.08
C ILE A 158 4.51 14.00 3.34
N ALA A 159 5.34 13.89 2.31
CA ALA A 159 6.76 13.59 2.48
C ALA A 159 7.49 14.67 3.31
N ALA A 160 7.23 15.94 3.01
CA ALA A 160 7.76 17.07 3.76
C ALA A 160 7.29 17.05 5.22
N ALA A 161 6.00 16.81 5.46
CA ALA A 161 5.40 16.76 6.78
C ALA A 161 6.08 15.71 7.68
N PHE A 162 6.23 14.48 7.19
CA PHE A 162 6.82 13.37 7.95
C PHE A 162 8.35 13.37 8.01
N SER A 163 9.03 14.33 7.37
CA SER A 163 10.50 14.44 7.39
C SER A 163 11.08 14.82 8.75
N GLN A 164 10.27 15.39 9.65
CA GLN A 164 10.67 15.88 10.97
C GLN A 164 9.60 15.52 12.03
N ARG A 165 9.58 14.26 12.47
CA ARG A 165 8.56 13.66 13.36
C ARG A 165 8.26 14.37 14.68
N ARG A 166 9.11 15.29 15.15
CA ARG A 166 8.93 15.99 16.43
C ARG A 166 8.44 17.44 16.25
N LYS A 167 8.35 17.94 15.02
CA LYS A 167 7.90 19.30 14.73
C LYS A 167 6.41 19.32 14.41
N THR A 168 5.79 20.47 14.64
CA THR A 168 4.43 20.76 14.18
C THR A 168 4.38 20.70 12.64
N LEU A 169 3.20 20.45 12.08
CA LEU A 169 3.02 20.36 10.64
C LEU A 169 3.51 21.64 9.93
N ALA A 170 3.14 22.81 10.46
CA ALA A 170 3.56 24.11 9.92
C ALA A 170 5.09 24.28 9.87
N ASN A 171 5.79 23.87 10.94
CA ASN A 171 7.25 23.95 10.97
C ASN A 171 7.90 22.98 9.98
N SER A 172 7.37 21.76 9.85
CA SER A 172 7.87 20.77 8.89
C SER A 172 7.72 21.25 7.45
N LEU A 173 6.51 21.69 7.06
CA LEU A 173 6.22 22.16 5.70
C LEU A 173 6.98 23.44 5.36
N HIS A 174 7.03 24.42 6.26
CA HIS A 174 7.81 25.64 6.04
C HIS A 174 9.29 25.32 5.80
N SER A 175 9.89 24.48 6.65
CA SER A 175 11.33 24.16 6.55
C SER A 175 11.71 23.35 5.30
N ARG A 176 10.76 22.63 4.69
CA ARG A 176 11.02 21.72 3.57
C ARG A 176 10.55 22.25 2.22
N LEU A 177 9.47 23.03 2.21
CA LEU A 177 8.82 23.51 0.99
C LEU A 177 8.85 25.04 0.88
N GLY A 178 9.34 25.76 1.89
CA GLY A 178 9.42 27.23 1.87
C GLY A 178 8.07 27.95 1.94
N ILE A 179 6.96 27.22 2.09
CA ILE A 179 5.61 27.79 2.17
C ILE A 179 5.54 28.70 3.42
N PRO A 180 4.97 29.93 3.31
CA PRO A 180 4.85 30.82 4.46
C PRO A 180 4.09 30.14 5.60
N LYS A 181 4.66 30.19 6.81
CA LYS A 181 4.12 29.47 7.97
C LYS A 181 2.66 29.85 8.27
N LYS A 182 2.33 31.13 8.11
CA LYS A 182 0.97 31.68 8.34
C LYS A 182 -0.07 31.03 7.41
N ASP A 183 0.29 30.75 6.16
CA ASP A 183 -0.63 30.14 5.19
C ASP A 183 -0.91 28.68 5.55
N ILE A 184 0.14 27.95 5.96
CA ILE A 184 0.00 26.58 6.47
C ILE A 184 -0.87 26.55 7.74
N GLU A 185 -0.61 27.45 8.69
CA GLU A 185 -1.39 27.56 9.93
C GLU A 185 -2.86 27.86 9.65
N ASN A 186 -3.15 28.78 8.71
CA ASN A 186 -4.52 29.07 8.27
C ASN A 186 -5.20 27.85 7.64
N ALA A 187 -4.49 27.10 6.79
CA ALA A 187 -5.02 25.88 6.17
C ALA A 187 -5.31 24.80 7.23
N VAL A 188 -4.42 24.63 8.20
CA VAL A 188 -4.60 23.70 9.34
C VAL A 188 -5.79 24.08 10.22
N VAL A 189 -5.98 25.36 10.52
CA VAL A 189 -7.13 25.80 11.33
C VAL A 189 -8.45 25.54 10.60
N LYS A 190 -8.48 25.71 9.27
CA LYS A 190 -9.67 25.40 8.44
C LYS A 190 -10.02 23.91 8.43
N THR A 191 -9.07 23.01 8.71
CA THR A 191 -9.36 21.58 8.89
C THR A 191 -9.75 21.22 10.32
N GLY A 192 -9.93 22.21 11.21
CA GLY A 192 -10.37 22.00 12.60
C GLY A 192 -9.24 21.71 13.58
N HIS A 193 -7.98 21.83 13.16
CA HIS A 193 -6.81 21.54 13.99
C HIS A 193 -6.17 22.80 14.56
N LYS A 194 -5.44 22.65 15.68
CA LYS A 194 -4.62 23.73 16.25
C LYS A 194 -3.34 23.89 15.43
N THR A 195 -2.75 25.10 15.43
CA THR A 195 -1.46 25.37 14.75
C THR A 195 -0.29 24.53 15.29
N THR A 196 -0.44 23.97 16.49
CA THR A 196 0.54 23.09 17.13
C THR A 196 0.40 21.62 16.72
N VAL A 197 -0.56 21.27 15.86
CA VAL A 197 -0.80 19.90 15.40
C VAL A 197 0.44 19.31 14.73
N ARG A 198 0.64 18.02 14.92
CA ARG A 198 1.72 17.27 14.28
C ARG A 198 1.23 16.50 13.06
N PRO A 199 2.11 16.20 12.10
CA PRO A 199 1.76 15.44 10.90
C PRO A 199 1.00 14.15 11.17
N GLU A 200 1.35 13.44 12.25
CA GLU A 200 0.74 12.16 12.59
C GLU A 200 -0.71 12.25 13.05
N GLU A 201 -1.21 13.44 13.36
CA GLU A 201 -2.60 13.68 13.81
C GLU A 201 -3.54 14.02 12.64
N ILE A 202 -2.99 14.24 11.44
CA ILE A 202 -3.75 14.67 10.26
C ILE A 202 -4.10 13.47 9.38
N SER A 203 -5.40 13.31 9.09
CA SER A 203 -5.94 12.30 8.20
C SER A 203 -5.64 12.58 6.73
N LEU A 204 -5.81 11.57 5.87
CA LEU A 204 -5.59 11.73 4.43
C LEU A 204 -6.50 12.80 3.80
N GLY A 205 -7.79 12.81 4.17
CA GLY A 205 -8.73 13.81 3.67
C GLY A 205 -8.38 15.22 4.12
N GLU A 206 -7.92 15.39 5.36
CA GLU A 206 -7.45 16.70 5.83
C GLU A 206 -6.17 17.14 5.13
N PHE A 207 -5.24 16.22 4.82
CA PHE A 207 -4.10 16.53 3.98
C PHE A 207 -4.53 17.00 2.58
N MET A 208 -5.51 16.35 1.96
CA MET A 208 -6.08 16.78 0.67
C MET A 208 -6.66 18.20 0.77
N ASN A 209 -7.47 18.48 1.81
CA ASN A 209 -8.02 19.81 2.04
C ASN A 209 -6.93 20.87 2.22
N ILE A 210 -5.83 20.54 2.93
CA ILE A 210 -4.69 21.45 3.10
C ILE A 210 -4.02 21.74 1.75
N VAL A 211 -3.86 20.74 0.88
CA VAL A 211 -3.28 20.92 -0.47
C VAL A 211 -4.16 21.88 -1.29
N GLU A 212 -5.46 21.64 -1.31
CA GLU A 212 -6.45 22.47 -2.02
C GLU A 212 -6.44 23.91 -1.51
N ILE A 213 -6.48 24.12 -0.18
CA ILE A 213 -6.47 25.46 0.43
C ILE A 213 -5.17 26.22 0.11
N LEU A 214 -4.04 25.53 0.10
CA LEU A 214 -2.75 26.17 -0.14
C LEU A 214 -2.57 26.60 -1.60
N GLY A 215 -3.22 25.94 -2.57
CA GLY A 215 -3.21 26.36 -3.99
C GLY A 215 -1.84 26.52 -4.68
N VAL A 216 -0.74 26.12 -4.03
CA VAL A 216 0.66 26.14 -4.52
C VAL A 216 1.03 24.92 -5.38
#